data_AF-A0A7L2V3X1-F1
#
_entry.id   AF-A0A7L2V3X1-F1
#
_cell.length_a   1.000
_cell.length_b   1.000
_cell.length_c   1.000
_cell.angle_alpha   90.00
_cell.angle_beta   90.00
_cell.angle_gamma   90.00
#
_symmetry.space_group_name_H-M   'P 1'
#
loop_
_entity.id
_entity.type
_entity.pdbx_description
1 polymer ?
#
loop_
_entity_poly.entity_id
_entity_poly.type
_entity_poly.pdbx_seq_one_letter_code
_entity_poly.pdbx_strand_id
1 'polypeptide(L)'
;PVPRLKPLRYSYEKDIVLYAHFRGVDYFSTECHYAPDAFRGHARALLKDLEATRATTVASLGHSSRRLVVATKVTTKKLGAC
;
A
#
# COMPACT_ATOMS: atom_id res chain seq x y z
N PRO A 1 -24.74 -1.36 -3.62
CA PRO A 1 -23.28 -1.33 -3.36
C PRO A 1 -22.93 -0.38 -2.20
N VAL A 2 -22.19 -0.88 -1.21
CA VAL A 2 -21.80 -0.09 -0.01
C VAL A 2 -20.55 0.74 -0.33
N PRO A 3 -20.52 2.06 -0.01
CA PRO A 3 -19.34 2.89 -0.26
C PRO A 3 -18.17 2.44 0.61
N ARG A 4 -16.98 2.29 0.01
CA ARG A 4 -15.74 1.91 0.71
C ARG A 4 -14.94 3.17 1.08
N LEU A 5 -14.68 3.35 2.36
CA LEU A 5 -13.77 4.38 2.88
C LEU A 5 -12.43 3.74 3.29
N LYS A 6 -11.32 4.48 3.07
CA LYS A 6 -10.00 4.13 3.58
C LYS A 6 -9.52 5.24 4.53
N PRO A 7 -9.87 5.19 5.83
CA PRO A 7 -9.57 6.28 6.77
C PRO A 7 -8.07 6.50 6.96
N LEU A 8 -7.29 5.41 7.03
CA LEU A 8 -5.83 5.45 7.24
C LEU A 8 -5.02 5.62 5.95
N ARG A 9 -5.63 6.09 4.86
CA ARG A 9 -4.95 6.19 3.55
C ARG A 9 -3.72 7.10 3.57
N TYR A 10 -3.72 8.13 4.41
CA TYR A 10 -2.66 9.14 4.50
C TYR A 10 -1.70 8.94 5.68
N SER A 11 -1.88 7.87 6.44
CA SER A 11 -1.02 7.52 7.56
C SER A 11 0.02 6.49 7.12
N TYR A 12 1.26 6.62 7.58
CA TYR A 12 2.28 5.61 7.32
C TYR A 12 2.06 4.39 8.21
N GLU A 13 2.52 3.23 7.75
CA GLU A 13 2.42 2.01 8.55
C GLU A 13 3.17 2.13 9.88
N LYS A 14 4.36 2.75 9.87
CA LYS A 14 5.14 3.01 11.09
C LYS A 14 4.35 3.82 12.12
N ASP A 15 3.55 4.80 11.68
CA ASP A 15 2.75 5.66 12.56
C ASP A 15 1.56 4.88 13.14
N ILE A 16 0.93 4.03 12.32
CA ILE A 16 -0.20 3.18 12.74
C ILE A 16 0.28 2.17 13.79
N VAL A 17 1.42 1.52 13.54
CA VAL A 17 2.02 0.56 14.49
C VAL A 17 2.45 1.26 15.77
N LEU A 18 3.08 2.44 15.67
CA LEU A 18 3.48 3.24 16.84
C LEU A 18 2.27 3.66 17.68
N TYR A 19 1.18 4.08 17.04
CA TYR A 19 -0.07 4.42 17.71
C TYR A 19 -0.66 3.21 18.44
N ALA A 20 -0.72 2.04 17.79
CA ALA A 20 -1.22 0.82 18.41
C ALA A 20 -0.40 0.42 19.65
N HIS A 21 0.93 0.55 19.57
CA HIS A 21 1.84 0.27 20.69
C HIS A 21 1.58 1.18 21.89
N PHE A 22 1.55 2.50 21.72
CA PHE A 22 1.29 3.44 22.82
C PHE A 22 -0.13 3.38 23.37
N ARG A 23 -1.10 2.98 22.54
CA ARG A 23 -2.49 2.82 22.95
C ARG A 23 -2.75 1.46 23.61
N GLY A 24 -1.80 0.52 23.56
CA GLY A 24 -1.96 -0.84 24.07
C GLY A 24 -3.06 -1.61 23.35
N VAL A 25 -3.21 -1.39 22.04
CA VAL A 25 -4.17 -2.15 21.22
C VAL A 25 -3.52 -3.46 20.82
N ASP A 26 -4.18 -4.59 21.08
CA ASP A 26 -3.70 -5.89 20.64
C ASP A 26 -3.68 -5.97 19.10
N TYR A 27 -2.49 -6.24 18.53
CA TYR A 27 -2.32 -6.46 17.11
C TYR A 27 -1.38 -7.64 16.85
N PHE A 28 -1.61 -8.36 15.74
CA PHE A 28 -0.78 -9.48 15.33
C PHE A 28 0.33 -9.01 14.38
N SER A 29 1.59 -9.26 14.74
CA SER A 29 2.76 -8.95 13.91
C SER A 29 3.25 -10.14 13.07
N THR A 30 2.67 -11.33 13.26
CA THR A 30 3.05 -12.53 12.52
C THR A 30 2.53 -12.46 11.09
N GLU A 31 3.44 -12.47 10.12
CA GLU A 31 3.07 -12.57 8.71
C GLU A 31 2.58 -13.98 8.36
N CYS A 32 1.79 -14.09 7.29
CA CYS A 32 1.36 -15.39 6.76
C CYS A 32 2.55 -16.14 6.16
N HIS A 33 2.56 -17.48 6.26
CA HIS A 33 3.62 -18.33 5.69
C HIS A 33 3.87 -18.10 4.19
N TYR A 34 2.81 -17.76 3.44
CA TYR A 34 2.88 -17.48 2.00
C TYR A 34 3.12 -16.00 1.64
N ALA A 35 3.20 -15.11 2.64
CA ALA A 35 3.42 -13.68 2.41
C ALA A 35 4.78 -13.36 1.75
N PRO A 36 5.90 -14.04 2.09
CA PRO A 36 7.21 -13.74 1.52
C PRO A 36 7.28 -13.94 0.00
N ASP A 37 6.57 -14.94 -0.53
CA ASP A 37 6.57 -15.27 -1.95
C ASP A 37 5.73 -14.30 -2.80
N ALA A 38 5.01 -13.36 -2.17
CA ALA A 38 4.19 -12.40 -2.87
C ALA A 38 5.02 -11.29 -3.50
N PHE A 39 4.82 -11.05 -4.81
CA PHE A 39 5.47 -9.97 -5.56
C PHE A 39 5.33 -8.58 -4.92
N ARG A 40 4.26 -8.36 -4.13
CA ARG A 40 4.03 -7.12 -3.38
C ARG A 40 5.20 -6.77 -2.44
N GLY A 41 5.95 -7.75 -1.95
CA GLY A 41 7.15 -7.55 -1.14
C GLY A 41 8.22 -6.73 -1.88
N HIS A 42 8.48 -7.04 -3.15
CA HIS A 42 9.45 -6.30 -3.98
C HIS A 42 9.03 -4.84 -4.19
N ALA A 43 7.76 -4.60 -4.51
CA ALA A 43 7.24 -3.23 -4.67
C ALA A 43 7.34 -2.43 -3.36
N ARG A 44 7.13 -3.09 -2.21
CA ARG A 44 7.26 -2.48 -0.89
C ARG A 44 8.71 -2.14 -0.56
N ALA A 45 9.66 -3.02 -0.88
CA ALA A 45 11.10 -2.76 -0.71
C ALA A 45 11.54 -1.54 -1.54
N LEU A 46 11.16 -1.50 -2.83
CA LEU A 46 11.43 -0.34 -3.69
C LEU A 46 10.87 0.97 -3.10
N LEU A 47 9.63 0.95 -2.60
CA LEU A 47 9.05 2.14 -1.96
C LEU A 47 9.82 2.58 -0.71
N LYS A 48 10.41 1.65 0.03
CA LYS A 48 11.25 1.94 1.20
C LYS A 48 12.59 2.52 0.82
N ASP A 49 13.22 2.02 -0.23
CA ASP A 49 14.46 2.58 -0.78
C ASP A 49 14.24 4.03 -1.27
N LEU A 50 13.09 4.28 -1.91
CA LEU A 50 12.69 5.63 -2.33
C LEU A 50 12.31 6.55 -1.16
N GLU A 51 11.76 6.01 -0.06
CA GLU A 51 11.50 6.78 1.17
C GLU A 51 12.83 7.17 1.85
N ALA A 52 13.84 6.31 1.79
CA ALA A 52 15.17 6.58 2.35
C ALA A 52 15.90 7.73 1.64
N THR A 53 15.75 7.84 0.31
CA THR A 53 16.30 8.98 -0.45
C THR A 53 15.49 10.27 -0.24
N ARG A 54 14.15 10.16 -0.18
CA ARG A 54 13.26 11.29 0.08
C ARG A 54 12.04 10.85 0.87
N ALA A 55 11.93 11.33 2.11
CA ALA A 55 10.86 10.96 3.03
C ALA A 55 9.44 11.23 2.50
N THR A 56 9.27 12.21 1.61
CA THR A 56 7.96 12.57 1.04
C THR A 56 7.54 11.72 -0.16
N THR A 57 8.35 10.74 -0.59
CA THR A 57 8.12 10.00 -1.85
C THR A 57 6.80 9.23 -1.86
N VAL A 58 6.48 8.50 -0.79
CA VAL A 58 5.23 7.72 -0.69
C VAL A 58 3.99 8.62 -0.79
N ALA A 59 3.96 9.73 -0.04
CA ALA A 59 2.87 10.70 -0.09
C ALA A 59 2.75 11.37 -1.47
N SER A 60 3.88 11.72 -2.07
CA SER A 60 3.96 12.34 -3.41
C SER A 60 3.44 11.40 -4.51
N LEU A 61 3.83 10.11 -4.46
CA LEU A 61 3.31 9.07 -5.35
C LEU A 61 1.81 8.86 -5.15
N GLY A 62 1.34 8.83 -3.91
CA GLY A 62 -0.08 8.74 -3.59
C GLY A 62 -0.90 9.92 -4.12
N HIS A 63 -0.31 11.12 -4.15
CA HIS A 63 -0.92 12.31 -4.73
C HIS A 63 -0.91 12.29 -6.26
N SER A 64 0.24 11.99 -6.86
CA SER A 64 0.42 11.88 -8.31
C SER A 64 -0.52 10.82 -8.90
N SER A 65 -0.59 9.63 -8.28
CA SER A 65 -1.43 8.53 -8.74
C SER A 65 -2.93 8.87 -8.79
N ARG A 66 -3.43 9.76 -7.93
CA ARG A 66 -4.84 10.23 -8.01
C ARG A 66 -5.10 11.18 -9.16
N ARG A 67 -4.07 11.92 -9.59
CA ARG A 67 -4.14 12.89 -10.70
C ARG A 67 -3.77 12.25 -12.03
N LEU A 68 -3.26 11.03 -12.00
CA LEU A 68 -2.85 10.29 -13.18
C LEU A 68 -4.11 9.84 -13.94
N VAL A 69 -4.37 10.49 -15.07
CA VAL A 69 -5.41 10.09 -16.01
C VAL A 69 -4.85 8.99 -16.90
N VAL A 70 -5.25 7.74 -16.66
CA VAL A 70 -4.88 6.62 -17.53
C VAL A 70 -5.85 6.60 -18.71
N ALA A 71 -5.33 6.66 -19.94
CA ALA A 71 -6.14 6.47 -21.14
C ALA A 71 -6.80 5.08 -21.10
N THR A 72 -8.13 5.02 -21.24
CA THR A 72 -8.95 3.80 -21.09
C THR A 72 -8.80 2.79 -22.22
N LYS A 73 -8.05 3.12 -23.27
CA LYS A 73 -7.70 2.19 -24.37
C LYS A 73 -6.54 1.27 -23.96
N VAL A 74 -6.75 0.48 -22.91
CA VAL A 74 -5.90 -0.68 -22.65
C VAL A 74 -6.70 -1.90 -23.08
N THR A 75 -6.21 -2.63 -24.08
CA THR A 75 -6.69 -3.97 -24.43
C THR A 75 -6.41 -4.89 -23.25
N THR A 76 -7.33 -4.93 -22.28
CA THR A 76 -7.31 -5.92 -21.22
C THR A 76 -7.42 -7.29 -21.89
N LYS A 77 -6.34 -8.08 -21.86
CA LYS A 77 -6.43 -9.50 -22.18
C LYS A 77 -7.50 -10.09 -21.25
N LYS A 78 -8.50 -10.78 -21.82
CA LYS A 78 -9.47 -11.55 -21.02
C LYS A 78 -8.68 -12.49 -20.13
N LEU A 79 -8.66 -12.23 -18.83
CA LEU A 79 -8.16 -13.21 -17.86
C LEU A 79 -9.10 -14.40 -17.94
N GLY A 80 -8.54 -15.58 -18.20
CA GLY A 80 -9.30 -16.82 -18.32
C GLY A 80 -10.12 -17.07 -17.05
N ALA A 81 -11.33 -17.59 -17.23
CA ALA A 81 -12.14 -18.04 -16.12
C ALA A 81 -11.43 -19.21 -15.41
N CYS A 82 -11.26 -19.08 -14.11
CA CYS A 82 -11.24 -20.21 -13.19
C CYS A 82 -12.47 -20.06 -12.31
#